data_AF-A0A2A2JJV8-F1
#
_entry.id   AF-A0A2A2JJV8-F1
#
_cell.length_a   1.000
_cell.length_b   1.000
_cell.length_c   1.000
_cell.angle_alpha   90.00
_cell.angle_beta   90.00
_cell.angle_gamma   90.00
#
_symmetry.space_group_name_H-M   'P 1'
#
loop_
_entity.id
_entity.type
_entity.pdbx_description
1 polymer ?
#
loop_
_entity_poly.entity_id
_entity_poly.type
_entity_poly.pdbx_seq_one_letter_code
_entity_poly.pdbx_strand_id
1 'polypeptide(L)'
;MVYLSWPSEWSLEPDHLIVLGGTLQRLNLYPYFDAAHYALTCAGVRSDLGPTGTAFSRRHPFSCWLSSMIMSFAGSFLAGFLLGEPIIAPFKRHDDIILATIVWYFVFYSPFDVVYKLLKLFPIVVILSMAKEVQRTAKISQGIQYTVKLYPNSYLVQILVGVARGAGGGIVKIVEQLVRGSWTLDNHELMRPSFTTKASVIASLIFVLERHSLYVTAPHDLVYFCVCGFFVYFKLSSIMFGVNDALAPLENMFCAIFMGGAGDAFQRAVEATREAMKAGRPKSDEEIYAAESEKYRKQRSTQNSVNHFDKKNKDFIDPVVINLSRVKVDSRIQSRMLPDSFQLDQEILLDVGAQLHRLKMFPYFDIAHYILATITWYLVFYAPFDCIYKLSKVLPIKCVLAVMKEVKRAYKVSHGVAHAHKLYPNSYLVQILVGTAKGAGSGIIRTIEQLVRGVWLPNHNEVLRPSFGTKACLLASLVLSLEKNSLYVTAPHDLVYLGIVGFFVYFKLSAVILHVTDPFAPIENLFCAVFMGGIWDALSRALAAARDRRAGADANVNGSIASGEKKDQ
;
A
#
# COMPACT_ATOMS: atom_id res chain seq x y z
N MET A 1 -25.09 -25.44 53.95
CA MET A 1 -24.00 -25.50 52.96
C MET A 1 -24.36 -26.57 51.95
N VAL A 2 -24.93 -26.19 50.81
CA VAL A 2 -25.24 -27.12 49.71
C VAL A 2 -23.97 -27.18 48.85
N TYR A 3 -23.29 -28.31 48.87
CA TYR A 3 -22.24 -28.61 47.90
C TYR A 3 -22.91 -28.81 46.54
N LEU A 4 -22.77 -27.84 45.64
CA LEU A 4 -23.02 -28.08 44.21
C LEU A 4 -21.93 -29.01 43.70
N SER A 5 -22.22 -30.31 43.65
CA SER A 5 -21.43 -31.27 42.87
C SER A 5 -21.70 -31.01 41.39
N TRP A 6 -20.67 -30.54 40.69
CA TRP A 6 -20.69 -30.46 39.23
C TRP A 6 -20.86 -31.89 38.64
N PRO A 7 -21.69 -32.10 37.60
CA PRO A 7 -21.82 -33.40 36.97
C PRO A 7 -20.48 -33.82 36.35
N SER A 8 -19.95 -34.97 36.76
CA SER A 8 -18.66 -35.52 36.33
C SER A 8 -18.59 -35.86 34.82
N GLU A 9 -19.71 -35.82 34.11
CA GLU A 9 -19.81 -36.07 32.66
C GLU A 9 -19.26 -34.93 31.79
N TRP A 10 -19.01 -33.75 32.36
CA TRP A 10 -18.40 -32.60 31.67
C TRP A 10 -16.94 -32.35 32.06
N SER A 11 -16.28 -33.34 32.68
CA SER A 11 -14.83 -33.27 32.87
C SER A 11 -14.14 -33.43 31.52
N LEU A 12 -13.89 -32.31 30.83
CA LEU A 12 -12.99 -32.26 29.68
C LEU A 12 -11.61 -32.74 30.14
N GLU A 13 -11.33 -34.02 29.94
CA GLU A 13 -10.02 -34.59 30.24
C GLU A 13 -8.95 -33.79 29.48
N PRO A 14 -7.87 -33.34 30.15
CA PRO A 14 -6.81 -32.57 29.51
C PRO A 14 -6.25 -33.23 28.24
N ASP A 15 -6.27 -34.56 28.19
CA ASP A 15 -5.81 -35.35 27.05
C ASP A 15 -6.68 -35.14 25.81
N HIS A 16 -8.00 -35.02 25.96
CA HIS A 16 -8.90 -34.71 24.84
C HIS A 16 -8.64 -33.30 24.28
N LEU A 17 -8.34 -32.33 25.14
CA LEU A 17 -7.99 -30.97 24.72
C LEU A 17 -6.66 -30.93 23.95
N ILE A 18 -5.68 -31.72 24.35
CA ILE A 18 -4.40 -31.84 23.64
C ILE A 18 -4.61 -32.45 22.25
N VAL A 19 -5.38 -33.55 22.15
CA VAL A 19 -5.71 -34.18 20.86
C VAL A 19 -6.47 -33.22 19.95
N LEU A 20 -7.43 -32.47 20.49
CA LEU A 20 -8.17 -31.47 19.75
C LEU A 20 -7.26 -30.34 19.26
N GLY A 21 -6.35 -29.86 20.11
CA GLY A 21 -5.35 -28.87 19.75
C GLY A 21 -4.41 -29.33 18.64
N GLY A 22 -3.91 -30.57 18.72
CA GLY A 22 -3.06 -31.16 17.69
C GLY A 22 -3.79 -31.33 16.35
N THR A 23 -5.09 -31.69 16.40
CA THR A 23 -5.95 -31.76 15.22
C THR A 23 -6.15 -30.38 14.60
N LEU A 24 -6.42 -29.36 15.43
CA LEU A 24 -6.61 -27.98 15.00
C LEU A 24 -5.34 -27.38 14.38
N GLN A 25 -4.16 -27.72 14.90
CA GLN A 25 -2.89 -27.28 14.36
C GLN A 25 -2.57 -27.91 13.00
N ARG A 26 -2.94 -29.18 12.80
CA ARG A 26 -2.73 -29.93 11.54
C ARG A 26 -3.80 -29.65 10.49
N LEU A 27 -4.76 -28.78 10.79
CA LEU A 27 -5.85 -28.46 9.88
C LEU A 27 -5.32 -27.77 8.62
N ASN A 28 -5.69 -28.32 7.45
CA ASN A 28 -5.36 -27.71 6.17
C ASN A 28 -6.16 -26.41 6.00
N LEU A 29 -5.47 -25.27 5.99
CA LEU A 29 -6.09 -23.95 5.85
C LEU A 29 -6.57 -23.69 4.42
N TYR A 30 -5.83 -24.18 3.43
CA TYR A 30 -6.18 -24.04 2.03
C TYR A 30 -7.20 -25.12 1.62
N PRO A 31 -8.26 -24.79 0.85
CA PRO A 31 -8.63 -23.47 0.35
C PRO A 31 -9.65 -22.71 1.23
N TYR A 32 -10.33 -23.37 2.17
CA TYR A 32 -11.53 -22.82 2.81
C TYR A 32 -11.25 -21.68 3.80
N PHE A 33 -10.27 -21.82 4.68
CA PHE A 33 -9.91 -20.79 5.66
C PHE A 33 -9.29 -19.57 4.97
N ASP A 34 -8.50 -19.82 3.93
CA ASP A 34 -7.92 -18.76 3.10
C ASP A 34 -9.00 -18.00 2.32
N ALA A 35 -9.96 -18.71 1.73
CA ALA A 35 -11.11 -18.09 1.06
C ALA A 35 -11.95 -17.24 2.03
N ALA A 36 -12.18 -17.70 3.27
CA ALA A 36 -12.88 -16.92 4.28
C ALA A 36 -12.15 -15.62 4.64
N HIS A 37 -10.83 -15.69 4.80
CA HIS A 37 -10.00 -14.50 5.04
C HIS A 37 -10.02 -13.54 3.85
N TYR A 38 -9.88 -14.04 2.62
CA TYR A 38 -9.94 -13.21 1.42
C TYR A 38 -11.32 -12.56 1.25
N ALA A 39 -12.40 -13.29 1.52
CA ALA A 39 -13.77 -12.79 1.38
C ALA A 39 -14.04 -11.65 2.37
N LEU A 40 -13.70 -11.84 3.65
CA LEU A 40 -13.86 -10.79 4.67
C LEU A 40 -12.93 -9.60 4.42
N THR A 41 -11.73 -9.83 3.91
CA THR A 41 -10.78 -8.75 3.58
C THR A 41 -11.26 -7.93 2.39
N CYS A 42 -11.73 -8.58 1.32
CA CYS A 42 -12.32 -7.90 0.17
C CYS A 42 -13.61 -7.16 0.54
N ALA A 43 -14.46 -7.75 1.39
CA ALA A 43 -15.65 -7.09 1.92
C ALA A 43 -15.28 -5.85 2.74
N GLY A 44 -14.21 -5.91 3.54
CA GLY A 44 -13.65 -4.78 4.28
C GLY A 44 -13.17 -3.65 3.36
N VAL A 45 -12.37 -3.98 2.34
CA VAL A 45 -11.93 -3.02 1.31
C VAL A 45 -13.13 -2.37 0.62
N ARG A 46 -14.17 -3.17 0.30
CA ARG A 46 -15.40 -2.67 -0.30
C ARG A 46 -16.19 -1.75 0.62
N SER A 47 -16.24 -2.03 1.92
CA SER A 47 -16.86 -1.11 2.89
C SER A 47 -16.07 0.19 3.07
N ASP A 48 -14.73 0.12 3.04
CA ASP A 48 -13.87 1.30 3.14
C ASP A 48 -14.03 2.24 1.93
N LEU A 49 -14.33 1.68 0.75
CA LEU A 49 -14.65 2.44 -0.47
C LEU A 49 -16.03 3.15 -0.41
N GLY A 50 -16.89 2.81 0.54
CA GLY A 50 -18.19 3.45 0.72
C GLY A 50 -19.19 3.25 -0.43
N PRO A 51 -20.19 4.15 -0.56
CA PRO A 51 -21.27 4.02 -1.56
C PRO A 51 -20.79 4.06 -3.01
N THR A 52 -19.63 4.68 -3.27
CA THR A 52 -19.01 4.78 -4.59
C THR A 52 -18.12 3.58 -4.92
N GLY A 53 -17.98 2.60 -4.03
CA GLY A 53 -17.03 1.49 -4.20
C GLY A 53 -17.27 0.62 -5.43
N THR A 54 -18.53 0.40 -5.81
CA THR A 54 -18.86 -0.33 -7.05
C THR A 54 -18.56 0.49 -8.30
N ALA A 55 -18.78 1.81 -8.25
CA ALA A 55 -18.40 2.70 -9.35
C ALA A 55 -16.87 2.81 -9.50
N PHE A 56 -16.15 2.81 -8.37
CA PHE A 56 -14.69 2.82 -8.34
C PHE A 56 -14.11 1.53 -8.91
N SER A 57 -14.57 0.35 -8.45
CA SER A 57 -14.04 -0.94 -8.94
C SER A 57 -14.24 -1.13 -10.44
N ARG A 58 -15.27 -0.53 -11.03
CA ARG A 58 -15.55 -0.58 -12.46
C ARG A 58 -14.72 0.38 -13.29
N ARG A 59 -14.44 1.58 -12.74
CA ARG A 59 -13.58 2.56 -13.40
C ARG A 59 -12.11 2.18 -13.30
N HIS A 60 -11.71 1.56 -12.19
CA HIS A 60 -10.32 1.26 -11.84
C HIS A 60 -10.17 -0.18 -11.31
N PRO A 61 -10.45 -1.22 -12.13
CA PRO A 61 -10.44 -2.61 -11.69
C PRO A 61 -9.06 -3.10 -11.23
N PHE A 62 -7.98 -2.70 -11.92
CA PHE A 62 -6.62 -3.07 -11.53
C PHE A 62 -6.21 -2.48 -10.19
N SER A 63 -6.54 -1.20 -9.94
CA SER A 63 -6.30 -0.56 -8.64
C SER A 63 -7.07 -1.27 -7.52
N CYS A 64 -8.34 -1.63 -7.77
CA CYS A 64 -9.18 -2.34 -6.81
C CYS A 64 -8.65 -3.75 -6.51
N TRP A 65 -8.23 -4.50 -7.54
CA TRP A 65 -7.58 -5.79 -7.39
C TRP A 65 -6.30 -5.67 -6.56
N LEU A 66 -5.41 -4.73 -6.91
CA LEU A 66 -4.14 -4.54 -6.21
C LEU A 66 -4.36 -4.17 -4.74
N SER A 67 -5.27 -3.25 -4.45
CA SER A 67 -5.70 -2.91 -3.09
C SER A 67 -6.15 -4.16 -2.31
N SER A 68 -6.97 -5.00 -2.93
CA SER A 68 -7.49 -6.22 -2.32
C SER A 68 -6.38 -7.26 -2.07
N MET A 69 -5.42 -7.39 -2.98
CA MET A 69 -4.25 -8.28 -2.81
C MET A 69 -3.33 -7.78 -1.70
N ILE A 70 -3.02 -6.47 -1.68
CA ILE A 70 -2.20 -5.85 -0.65
C ILE A 70 -2.78 -6.10 0.74
N MET A 71 -4.11 -5.95 0.90
CA MET A 71 -4.79 -6.23 2.16
C MET A 71 -4.85 -7.73 2.48
N SER A 72 -5.11 -8.58 1.48
CA SER A 72 -5.23 -10.03 1.66
C SER A 72 -3.92 -10.66 2.13
N PHE A 73 -2.78 -10.16 1.66
CA PHE A 73 -1.44 -10.62 2.01
C PHE A 73 -0.67 -9.67 2.93
N ALA A 74 -1.36 -8.69 3.56
CA ALA A 74 -0.76 -7.63 4.37
C ALA A 74 0.24 -8.14 5.42
N GLY A 75 -0.14 -9.18 6.17
CA GLY A 75 0.74 -9.75 7.20
C GLY A 75 2.02 -10.38 6.62
N SER A 76 1.96 -10.90 5.39
CA SER A 76 3.14 -11.44 4.71
C SER A 76 4.04 -10.34 4.14
N PHE A 77 3.46 -9.25 3.61
CA PHE A 77 4.23 -8.09 3.18
C PHE A 77 4.97 -7.44 4.34
N LEU A 78 4.27 -7.22 5.45
CA LEU A 78 4.87 -6.57 6.62
C LEU A 78 5.94 -7.45 7.27
N ALA A 79 5.69 -8.75 7.41
CA ALA A 79 6.69 -9.68 7.93
C ALA A 79 7.93 -9.77 7.01
N GLY A 80 7.73 -9.86 5.69
CA GLY A 80 8.83 -9.85 4.74
C GLY A 80 9.65 -8.56 4.79
N PHE A 81 8.99 -7.41 4.93
CA PHE A 81 9.65 -6.12 5.12
C PHE A 81 10.51 -6.08 6.39
N LEU A 82 9.98 -6.56 7.52
CA LEU A 82 10.73 -6.62 8.79
C LEU A 82 11.94 -7.56 8.75
N LEU A 83 11.85 -8.65 7.98
CA LEU A 83 12.92 -9.64 7.85
C LEU A 83 13.93 -9.31 6.74
N GLY A 84 13.70 -8.25 5.95
CA GLY A 84 14.53 -7.89 4.80
C GLY A 84 14.39 -8.84 3.60
N GLU A 85 13.31 -9.62 3.57
CA GLU A 85 12.99 -10.50 2.44
C GLU A 85 12.40 -9.70 1.26
N PRO A 86 12.48 -10.24 0.03
CA PRO A 86 11.83 -9.63 -1.11
C PRO A 86 10.32 -9.46 -0.85
N ILE A 87 9.83 -8.21 -0.83
CA ILE A 87 8.41 -7.88 -0.61
C ILE A 87 7.49 -8.59 -1.61
N ILE A 88 8.01 -8.96 -2.78
CA ILE A 88 7.28 -9.72 -3.81
C ILE A 88 7.08 -11.21 -3.48
N ALA A 89 7.70 -11.72 -2.40
CA ALA A 89 7.65 -13.14 -2.03
C ALA A 89 6.22 -13.73 -1.91
N PRO A 90 5.21 -13.02 -1.37
CA PRO A 90 3.84 -13.53 -1.32
C PRO A 90 3.25 -13.85 -2.70
N PHE A 91 3.69 -13.13 -3.75
CA PHE A 91 3.22 -13.34 -5.12
C PHE A 91 3.84 -14.56 -5.82
N LYS A 92 4.71 -15.32 -5.15
CA LYS A 92 5.26 -16.58 -5.69
C LYS A 92 4.25 -17.73 -5.62
N ARG A 93 3.32 -17.69 -4.65
CA ARG A 93 2.30 -18.72 -4.45
C ARG A 93 1.10 -18.45 -5.34
N HIS A 94 1.11 -19.03 -6.54
CA HIS A 94 0.06 -18.83 -7.54
C HIS A 94 -1.32 -19.27 -7.06
N ASP A 95 -1.40 -20.38 -6.32
CA ASP A 95 -2.66 -20.96 -5.82
C ASP A 95 -3.42 -19.97 -4.93
N ASP A 96 -2.72 -19.28 -4.05
CA ASP A 96 -3.30 -18.26 -3.17
C ASP A 96 -3.75 -17.02 -3.94
N ILE A 97 -2.97 -16.59 -4.93
CA ILE A 97 -3.29 -15.40 -5.73
C ILE A 97 -4.50 -15.67 -6.62
N ILE A 98 -4.58 -16.86 -7.22
CA ILE A 98 -5.72 -17.29 -8.04
C ILE A 98 -6.96 -17.35 -7.15
N LEU A 99 -6.87 -17.99 -5.98
CA LEU A 99 -7.99 -18.07 -5.03
C LEU A 99 -8.43 -16.67 -4.57
N ALA A 100 -7.49 -15.81 -4.17
CA ALA A 100 -7.78 -14.45 -3.75
C ALA A 100 -8.39 -13.62 -4.90
N THR A 101 -7.94 -13.80 -6.14
CA THR A 101 -8.47 -13.11 -7.32
C THR A 101 -9.89 -13.58 -7.66
N ILE A 102 -10.16 -14.88 -7.56
CA ILE A 102 -11.51 -15.44 -7.73
C ILE A 102 -12.45 -14.88 -6.67
N VAL A 103 -12.04 -14.88 -5.40
CA VAL A 103 -12.84 -14.33 -4.30
C VAL A 103 -13.07 -12.83 -4.49
N TRP A 104 -12.04 -12.07 -4.85
CA TRP A 104 -12.17 -10.64 -5.19
C TRP A 104 -13.19 -10.42 -6.31
N TYR A 105 -13.12 -11.20 -7.39
CA TYR A 105 -14.03 -11.09 -8.51
C TYR A 105 -15.48 -11.32 -8.09
N PHE A 106 -15.74 -12.37 -7.30
CA PHE A 106 -17.07 -12.66 -6.78
C PHE A 106 -17.57 -11.57 -5.81
N VAL A 107 -16.71 -11.03 -4.94
CA VAL A 107 -17.10 -9.98 -3.99
C VAL A 107 -17.45 -8.67 -4.69
N PHE A 108 -16.80 -8.31 -5.81
CA PHE A 108 -17.03 -7.02 -6.48
C PHE A 108 -17.96 -7.09 -7.70
N TYR A 109 -17.99 -8.20 -8.42
CA TYR A 109 -18.66 -8.31 -9.73
C TYR A 109 -19.68 -9.46 -9.81
N SER A 110 -20.02 -10.11 -8.68
CA SER A 110 -21.07 -11.12 -8.70
C SER A 110 -22.42 -10.56 -9.18
N PRO A 111 -23.20 -11.36 -9.96
CA PRO A 111 -24.54 -10.97 -10.35
C PRO A 111 -25.40 -10.74 -9.11
N PHE A 112 -26.27 -9.74 -9.21
CA PHE A 112 -27.17 -9.11 -8.24
C PHE A 112 -26.51 -8.75 -6.91
N ASP A 113 -25.18 -8.65 -6.90
CA ASP A 113 -24.39 -8.46 -5.69
C ASP A 113 -24.64 -9.57 -4.65
N VAL A 114 -24.96 -10.78 -5.12
CA VAL A 114 -25.39 -11.92 -4.29
C VAL A 114 -24.31 -12.26 -3.27
N VAL A 115 -23.06 -12.35 -3.69
CA VAL A 115 -21.96 -12.77 -2.80
C VAL A 115 -21.75 -11.75 -1.69
N TYR A 116 -21.71 -10.46 -2.00
CA TYR A 116 -21.54 -9.42 -0.97
C TYR A 116 -22.74 -9.35 -0.02
N LYS A 117 -23.96 -9.55 -0.53
CA LYS A 117 -25.16 -9.64 0.33
C LYS A 117 -25.12 -10.85 1.25
N LEU A 118 -24.70 -12.02 0.75
CA LEU A 118 -24.49 -13.22 1.56
C LEU A 118 -23.42 -12.98 2.62
N LEU A 119 -22.31 -12.34 2.27
CA LEU A 119 -21.25 -11.95 3.21
C LEU A 119 -21.67 -10.91 4.24
N LYS A 120 -22.87 -10.31 4.13
CA LYS A 120 -23.45 -9.43 5.16
C LYS A 120 -24.49 -10.14 6.03
N LEU A 121 -24.94 -11.33 5.65
CA LEU A 121 -25.85 -12.10 6.48
C LEU A 121 -25.12 -12.51 7.76
N PHE A 122 -25.73 -12.18 8.89
CA PHE A 122 -25.20 -12.42 10.22
C PHE A 122 -24.65 -13.85 10.43
N PRO A 123 -25.37 -14.95 10.11
CA PRO A 123 -24.83 -16.31 10.33
C PRO A 123 -23.59 -16.60 9.50
N ILE A 124 -23.52 -16.08 8.27
CA ILE A 124 -22.39 -16.30 7.36
C ILE A 124 -21.17 -15.50 7.84
N VAL A 125 -21.36 -14.24 8.23
CA VAL A 125 -20.28 -13.39 8.79
C VAL A 125 -19.67 -14.04 10.03
N VAL A 126 -20.49 -14.62 10.89
CA VAL A 126 -20.03 -15.31 12.11
C VAL A 126 -19.12 -16.48 11.76
N ILE A 127 -19.58 -17.40 10.89
CA ILE A 127 -18.80 -18.58 10.49
C ILE A 127 -17.48 -18.17 9.82
N LEU A 128 -17.52 -17.22 8.88
CA LEU A 128 -16.31 -16.75 8.20
C LEU A 128 -15.36 -16.03 9.14
N SER A 129 -15.88 -15.30 10.13
CA SER A 129 -15.06 -14.62 11.14
C SER A 129 -14.35 -15.63 12.03
N MET A 130 -15.00 -16.71 12.44
CA MET A 130 -14.37 -17.80 13.18
C MET A 130 -13.23 -18.43 12.37
N ALA A 131 -13.49 -18.78 11.10
CA ALA A 131 -12.47 -19.33 10.21
C ALA A 131 -11.27 -18.37 10.03
N LYS A 132 -11.53 -17.07 9.87
CA LYS A 132 -10.47 -16.07 9.78
C LYS A 132 -9.59 -16.01 11.02
N GLU A 133 -10.17 -16.13 12.22
CA GLU A 133 -9.41 -16.09 13.47
C GLU A 133 -8.59 -17.38 13.71
N VAL A 134 -9.09 -18.54 13.27
CA VAL A 134 -8.29 -19.79 13.21
C VAL A 134 -7.07 -19.58 12.29
N GLN A 135 -7.30 -19.04 11.10
CA GLN A 135 -6.22 -18.74 10.15
C GLN A 135 -5.23 -17.69 10.67
N ARG A 136 -5.70 -16.68 11.42
CA ARG A 136 -4.82 -15.68 12.07
C ARG A 136 -3.88 -16.34 13.08
N THR A 137 -4.41 -17.23 13.92
CA THR A 137 -3.61 -17.95 14.93
C THR A 137 -2.53 -18.79 14.25
N ALA A 138 -2.89 -19.48 13.16
CA ALA A 138 -1.92 -20.23 12.36
C ALA A 138 -0.83 -19.33 11.76
N LYS A 139 -1.19 -18.15 11.20
CA LYS A 139 -0.23 -17.18 10.66
C LYS A 139 0.77 -16.66 11.69
N ILE A 140 0.30 -16.39 12.92
CA ILE A 140 1.16 -15.94 14.03
C ILE A 140 2.14 -17.06 14.41
N SER A 141 1.62 -18.28 14.65
CA SER A 141 2.45 -19.44 15.03
C SER A 141 3.49 -19.77 13.94
N GLN A 142 3.08 -19.84 12.67
CA GLN A 142 4.00 -20.08 11.55
C GLN A 142 5.04 -18.95 11.39
N GLY A 143 4.65 -17.69 11.59
CA GLY A 143 5.57 -16.56 11.56
C GLY A 143 6.66 -16.63 12.62
N ILE A 144 6.28 -17.04 13.84
CA ILE A 144 7.22 -17.20 14.96
C ILE A 144 8.12 -18.42 14.72
N GLN A 145 7.56 -19.56 14.30
CA GLN A 145 8.34 -20.74 13.93
C GLN A 145 9.38 -20.44 12.85
N TYR A 146 9.01 -19.64 11.84
CA TYR A 146 9.93 -19.20 10.81
C TYR A 146 11.03 -18.30 11.41
N THR A 147 10.66 -17.30 12.21
CA THR A 147 11.61 -16.33 12.77
C THR A 147 12.56 -16.95 13.78
N VAL A 148 12.11 -17.92 14.58
CA VAL A 148 12.96 -18.67 15.52
C VAL A 148 14.07 -19.41 14.78
N LYS A 149 13.79 -19.93 13.57
CA LYS A 149 14.81 -20.58 12.73
C LYS A 149 15.87 -19.59 12.21
N LEU A 150 15.48 -18.35 11.91
CA LEU A 150 16.38 -17.33 11.40
C LEU A 150 17.17 -16.62 12.52
N TYR A 151 16.48 -16.29 13.61
CA TYR A 151 16.99 -15.49 14.73
C TYR A 151 16.60 -16.13 16.06
N PRO A 152 17.24 -17.24 16.46
CA PRO A 152 16.83 -18.01 17.64
C PRO A 152 16.89 -17.20 18.94
N ASN A 153 17.91 -16.34 19.11
CA ASN A 153 18.12 -15.60 20.35
C ASN A 153 17.39 -14.25 20.41
N SER A 154 16.81 -13.79 19.30
CA SER A 154 16.22 -12.45 19.20
C SER A 154 14.71 -12.49 19.45
N TYR A 155 14.32 -12.59 20.73
CA TYR A 155 12.91 -12.67 21.15
C TYR A 155 12.05 -11.51 20.63
N LEU A 156 12.58 -10.28 20.67
CA LEU A 156 11.86 -9.10 20.19
C LEU A 156 11.52 -9.22 18.70
N VAL A 157 12.45 -9.71 17.88
CA VAL A 157 12.22 -9.90 16.44
C VAL A 157 11.15 -10.96 16.21
N GLN A 158 11.18 -12.07 16.97
CA GLN A 158 10.16 -13.11 16.91
C GLN A 158 8.77 -12.59 17.25
N ILE A 159 8.64 -11.79 18.32
CA ILE A 159 7.38 -11.17 18.72
C ILE A 159 6.90 -10.20 17.63
N LEU A 160 7.77 -9.31 17.13
CA LEU A 160 7.40 -8.33 16.11
C LEU A 160 6.95 -8.99 14.81
N VAL A 161 7.60 -10.08 14.37
CA VAL A 161 7.18 -10.80 13.17
C VAL A 161 5.86 -11.54 13.39
N GLY A 162 5.65 -12.14 14.57
CA GLY A 162 4.36 -12.74 14.95
C GLY A 162 3.23 -11.72 14.89
N VAL A 163 3.42 -10.55 15.50
CA VAL A 163 2.47 -9.43 15.46
C VAL A 163 2.23 -8.94 14.05
N ALA A 164 3.29 -8.80 13.24
CA ALA A 164 3.18 -8.40 11.85
C ALA A 164 2.33 -9.39 11.02
N ARG A 165 2.49 -10.70 11.23
CA ARG A 165 1.68 -11.73 10.54
C ARG A 165 0.21 -11.71 10.98
N GLY A 166 -0.06 -11.43 12.25
CA GLY A 166 -1.42 -11.42 12.83
C GLY A 166 -2.20 -10.11 12.65
N ALA A 167 -1.51 -8.97 12.67
CA ALA A 167 -2.09 -7.62 12.70
C ALA A 167 -1.53 -6.67 11.62
N GLY A 168 -0.78 -7.17 10.64
CA GLY A 168 -0.22 -6.34 9.56
C GLY A 168 -1.26 -5.65 8.68
N GLY A 169 -2.52 -6.09 8.75
CA GLY A 169 -3.64 -5.49 8.01
C GLY A 169 -3.77 -3.99 8.20
N GLY A 170 -3.74 -3.47 9.44
CA GLY A 170 -3.95 -2.04 9.65
C GLY A 170 -2.75 -1.15 9.38
N ILE A 171 -1.52 -1.65 9.53
CA ILE A 171 -0.32 -0.92 9.09
C ILE A 171 -0.33 -0.80 7.57
N VAL A 172 -0.59 -1.92 6.88
CA VAL A 172 -0.65 -1.96 5.42
C VAL A 172 -1.87 -1.19 4.87
N LYS A 173 -2.95 -1.05 5.66
CA LYS A 173 -4.12 -0.23 5.31
C LYS A 173 -3.75 1.22 4.98
N ILE A 174 -2.73 1.79 5.64
CA ILE A 174 -2.26 3.15 5.36
C ILE A 174 -1.66 3.23 3.95
N VAL A 175 -0.80 2.27 3.62
CA VAL A 175 -0.20 2.15 2.27
C VAL A 175 -1.30 1.96 1.23
N GLU A 176 -2.32 1.18 1.56
CA GLU A 176 -3.42 0.88 0.66
C GLU A 176 -4.36 2.08 0.46
N GLN A 177 -4.65 2.86 1.50
CA GLN A 177 -5.34 4.15 1.41
C GLN A 177 -4.58 5.16 0.53
N LEU A 178 -3.25 5.20 0.67
CA LEU A 178 -2.38 6.00 -0.19
C LEU A 178 -2.49 5.58 -1.65
N VAL A 179 -2.46 4.27 -1.92
CA VAL A 179 -2.65 3.69 -3.25
C VAL A 179 -4.00 4.09 -3.85
N ARG A 180 -5.07 4.15 -3.05
CA ARG A 180 -6.41 4.56 -3.52
C ARG A 180 -6.58 6.07 -3.74
N GLY A 181 -5.65 6.89 -3.26
CA GLY A 181 -5.79 8.34 -3.34
C GLY A 181 -6.72 8.96 -2.28
N SER A 182 -7.23 8.15 -1.36
CA SER A 182 -8.16 8.55 -0.29
C SER A 182 -7.47 8.41 1.06
N TRP A 183 -6.93 9.51 1.59
CA TRP A 183 -6.33 9.50 2.93
C TRP A 183 -7.35 10.04 3.94
N THR A 184 -7.83 9.18 4.84
CA THR A 184 -8.56 9.58 6.04
C THR A 184 -7.65 9.33 7.25
N LEU A 185 -7.34 10.39 8.00
CA LEU A 185 -6.30 10.36 9.05
C LEU A 185 -6.83 9.84 10.40
N ASP A 186 -8.12 9.50 10.49
CA ASP A 186 -8.83 9.46 11.77
C ASP A 186 -8.61 8.18 12.59
N ASN A 187 -8.13 7.09 11.99
CA ASN A 187 -8.03 5.78 12.67
C ASN A 187 -6.76 4.99 12.28
N HIS A 188 -5.58 5.47 12.70
CA HIS A 188 -4.35 4.70 12.54
C HIS A 188 -4.18 3.67 13.65
N GLU A 189 -4.04 2.39 13.30
CA GLU A 189 -3.82 1.30 14.27
C GLU A 189 -2.54 1.47 15.10
N LEU A 190 -1.56 2.24 14.63
CA LEU A 190 -0.34 2.51 15.38
C LEU A 190 -0.56 3.52 16.53
N MET A 191 -1.48 4.49 16.35
CA MET A 191 -1.80 5.47 17.38
C MET A 191 -2.90 4.98 18.34
N ARG A 192 -3.86 4.21 17.83
CA ARG A 192 -4.92 3.57 18.62
C ARG A 192 -5.00 2.09 18.24
N PRO A 193 -4.26 1.21 18.95
CA PRO A 193 -4.23 -0.20 18.62
C PRO A 193 -5.59 -0.85 18.85
N SER A 194 -6.09 -1.53 17.83
CA SER A 194 -7.33 -2.31 17.93
C SER A 194 -7.17 -3.47 18.89
N PHE A 195 -8.28 -3.99 19.44
CA PHE A 195 -8.28 -5.25 20.18
C PHE A 195 -7.51 -6.36 19.45
N THR A 196 -7.64 -6.47 18.12
CA THR A 196 -6.97 -7.53 17.35
C THR A 196 -5.45 -7.39 17.33
N THR A 197 -4.94 -6.16 17.32
CA THR A 197 -3.51 -5.87 17.41
C THR A 197 -2.99 -6.25 18.80
N LYS A 198 -3.70 -5.84 19.86
CA LYS A 198 -3.36 -6.17 21.25
C LYS A 198 -3.35 -7.69 21.50
N ALA A 199 -4.39 -8.38 21.06
CA ALA A 199 -4.48 -9.84 21.15
C ALA A 199 -3.34 -10.53 20.36
N SER A 200 -2.94 -9.99 19.21
CA SER A 200 -1.81 -10.53 18.44
C SER A 200 -0.46 -10.34 19.14
N VAL A 201 -0.27 -9.26 19.91
CA VAL A 201 0.92 -9.08 20.76
C VAL A 201 0.97 -10.15 21.85
N ILE A 202 -0.15 -10.34 22.57
CA ILE A 202 -0.23 -11.34 23.65
C ILE A 202 -0.02 -12.75 23.10
N ALA A 203 -0.69 -13.10 22.00
CA ALA A 203 -0.51 -14.39 21.34
C ALA A 203 0.94 -14.62 20.89
N SER A 204 1.59 -13.60 20.33
CA SER A 204 2.97 -13.70 19.89
C SER A 204 3.94 -13.87 21.06
N LEU A 205 3.69 -13.17 22.17
CA LEU A 205 4.45 -13.34 23.41
C LEU A 205 4.31 -14.77 23.94
N ILE A 206 3.09 -15.29 24.05
CA ILE A 206 2.82 -16.64 24.53
C ILE A 206 3.55 -17.68 23.67
N PHE A 207 3.44 -17.61 22.34
CA PHE A 207 4.12 -18.55 21.45
C PHE A 207 5.65 -18.46 21.52
N VAL A 208 6.23 -17.27 21.73
CA VAL A 208 7.68 -17.12 21.91
C VAL A 208 8.13 -17.71 23.25
N LEU A 209 7.40 -17.44 24.34
CA LEU A 209 7.71 -17.99 25.67
C LEU A 209 7.61 -19.51 25.70
N GLU A 210 6.61 -20.06 25.01
CA GLU A 210 6.42 -21.50 24.83
C GLU A 210 7.59 -22.14 24.07
N ARG A 211 8.06 -21.50 22.99
CA ARG A 211 9.12 -22.04 22.12
C ARG A 211 10.48 -22.14 22.80
N HIS A 212 10.75 -21.29 23.78
CA HIS A 212 12.00 -21.30 24.54
C HIS A 212 11.89 -22.00 25.90
N SER A 213 10.71 -22.56 26.21
CA SER A 213 10.44 -23.30 27.46
C SER A 213 10.81 -22.54 28.75
N LEU A 214 10.87 -21.21 28.70
CA LEU A 214 11.34 -20.39 29.84
C LEU A 214 10.29 -20.26 30.94
N TYR A 215 9.00 -20.23 30.59
CA TYR A 215 7.90 -20.03 31.54
C TYR A 215 6.63 -20.84 31.26
N VAL A 216 6.40 -21.29 30.01
CA VAL A 216 5.24 -22.08 29.64
C VAL A 216 5.68 -23.52 29.42
N THR A 217 5.35 -24.42 30.35
CA THR A 217 5.65 -25.86 30.29
C THR A 217 4.53 -26.69 29.65
N ALA A 218 3.43 -26.04 29.25
CA ALA A 218 2.30 -26.69 28.62
C ALA A 218 2.64 -27.18 27.19
N PRO A 219 2.03 -28.29 26.71
CA PRO A 219 2.25 -28.78 25.36
C PRO A 219 1.78 -27.77 24.31
N HIS A 220 2.53 -27.66 23.20
CA HIS A 220 2.29 -26.70 22.11
C HIS A 220 0.85 -26.74 21.60
N ASP A 221 0.32 -27.95 21.41
CA ASP A 221 -1.01 -28.21 20.89
C ASP A 221 -2.10 -27.58 21.77
N LEU A 222 -1.93 -27.63 23.10
CA LEU A 222 -2.86 -27.04 24.06
C LEU A 222 -2.77 -25.52 24.06
N VAL A 223 -1.55 -24.96 24.05
CA VAL A 223 -1.34 -23.51 24.00
C VAL A 223 -1.94 -22.93 22.72
N TYR A 224 -1.71 -23.59 21.59
CA TYR A 224 -2.30 -23.22 20.30
C TYR A 224 -3.83 -23.25 20.34
N PHE A 225 -4.43 -24.30 20.92
CA PHE A 225 -5.87 -24.41 21.10
C PHE A 225 -6.44 -23.27 21.96
N CYS A 226 -5.81 -22.97 23.10
CA CYS A 226 -6.24 -21.88 23.98
C CYS A 226 -6.16 -20.52 23.31
N VAL A 227 -5.06 -20.23 22.58
CA VAL A 227 -4.91 -18.97 21.85
C VAL A 227 -5.94 -18.86 20.72
N CYS A 228 -6.19 -19.94 19.98
CA CYS A 228 -7.21 -19.95 18.94
C CYS A 228 -8.62 -19.73 19.52
N GLY A 229 -8.93 -20.42 20.61
CA GLY A 229 -10.20 -20.26 21.34
C GLY A 229 -10.39 -18.83 21.84
N PHE A 230 -9.33 -18.19 22.34
CA PHE A 230 -9.33 -16.78 22.75
C PHE A 230 -9.68 -15.84 21.58
N PHE A 231 -9.02 -15.98 20.43
CA PHE A 231 -9.33 -15.14 19.27
C PHE A 231 -10.78 -15.33 18.78
N VAL A 232 -11.23 -16.57 18.68
CA VAL A 232 -12.60 -16.90 18.27
C VAL A 232 -13.61 -16.34 19.26
N TYR A 233 -13.38 -16.51 20.56
CA TYR A 233 -14.25 -16.00 21.63
C TYR A 233 -14.42 -14.48 21.54
N PHE A 234 -13.34 -13.72 21.53
CA PHE A 234 -13.45 -12.26 21.49
C PHE A 234 -14.00 -11.74 20.16
N LYS A 235 -13.71 -12.41 19.05
CA LYS A 235 -14.30 -12.04 17.75
C LYS A 235 -15.81 -12.26 17.73
N LEU A 236 -16.29 -13.37 18.29
CA LEU A 236 -17.71 -13.64 18.47
C LEU A 236 -18.34 -12.61 19.41
N SER A 237 -17.72 -12.33 20.55
CA SER A 237 -18.21 -11.35 21.52
C SER A 237 -18.33 -9.95 20.91
N SER A 238 -17.39 -9.53 20.06
CA SER A 238 -17.46 -8.26 19.34
C SER A 238 -18.64 -8.21 18.36
N ILE A 239 -18.93 -9.31 17.65
CA ILE A 239 -20.05 -9.36 16.68
C ILE A 239 -21.41 -9.49 17.38
N MET A 240 -21.50 -10.29 18.45
CA MET A 240 -22.75 -10.55 19.18
C MET A 240 -23.14 -9.40 20.10
N PHE A 241 -22.19 -8.87 20.88
CA PHE A 241 -22.46 -7.91 21.95
C PHE A 241 -22.03 -6.48 21.59
N GLY A 242 -21.39 -6.26 20.43
CA GLY A 242 -20.92 -4.94 20.01
C GLY A 242 -19.80 -4.36 20.88
N VAL A 243 -19.19 -5.17 21.76
CA VAL A 243 -18.11 -4.73 22.64
C VAL A 243 -16.81 -4.70 21.84
N ASN A 244 -16.35 -3.50 21.49
CA ASN A 244 -15.20 -3.32 20.61
C ASN A 244 -13.84 -3.44 21.32
N ASP A 245 -13.76 -3.14 22.62
CA ASP A 245 -12.50 -3.16 23.38
C ASP A 245 -12.65 -3.76 24.78
N ALA A 246 -12.64 -5.10 24.87
CA ALA A 246 -12.68 -5.79 26.16
C ALA A 246 -11.40 -5.59 27.02
N LEU A 247 -10.28 -5.20 26.41
CA LEU A 247 -9.00 -4.95 27.10
C LEU A 247 -8.80 -3.48 27.52
N ALA A 248 -9.67 -2.55 27.12
CA ALA A 248 -9.53 -1.13 27.47
C ALA A 248 -9.47 -0.85 28.98
N PRO A 249 -10.23 -1.54 29.86
CA PRO A 249 -10.12 -1.31 31.30
C PRO A 249 -8.73 -1.68 31.86
N LEU A 250 -8.15 -2.79 31.37
CA LEU A 250 -6.82 -3.23 31.76
C LEU A 250 -5.73 -2.28 31.26
N GLU A 251 -5.86 -1.82 30.01
CA GLU A 251 -4.97 -0.82 29.43
C GLU A 251 -5.03 0.51 30.19
N ASN A 252 -6.23 1.01 30.49
CA ASN A 252 -6.41 2.24 31.25
C ASN A 252 -5.78 2.14 32.64
N MET A 253 -5.90 0.98 33.30
CA MET A 253 -5.25 0.70 34.57
C MET A 253 -3.72 0.67 34.43
N PHE A 254 -3.18 -0.01 33.40
CA PHE A 254 -1.75 -0.06 33.15
C PHE A 254 -1.17 1.32 32.83
N CYS A 255 -1.82 2.09 31.96
CA CYS A 255 -1.44 3.45 31.63
C CYS A 255 -1.51 4.38 32.85
N ALA A 256 -2.53 4.21 33.70
CA ALA A 256 -2.64 4.97 34.96
C ALA A 256 -1.46 4.68 35.89
N ILE A 257 -1.03 3.43 36.02
CA ILE A 257 0.00 3.01 36.97
C ILE A 257 1.42 3.29 36.45
N PHE A 258 1.72 2.89 35.21
CA PHE A 258 3.10 2.83 34.71
C PHE A 258 3.47 3.93 33.72
N MET A 259 2.50 4.51 32.99
CA MET A 259 2.75 5.52 31.96
C MET A 259 2.35 6.94 32.40
N GLY A 260 2.27 7.18 33.71
CA GLY A 260 2.01 8.50 34.25
C GLY A 260 0.56 8.96 34.20
N GLY A 261 -0.40 8.10 33.80
CA GLY A 261 -1.81 8.50 33.74
C GLY A 261 -2.40 8.93 35.09
N ALA A 262 -1.94 8.35 36.21
CA ALA A 262 -2.30 8.82 37.55
C ALA A 262 -1.64 10.17 37.90
N GLY A 263 -0.40 10.38 37.47
CA GLY A 263 0.34 11.63 37.66
C GLY A 263 -0.27 12.78 36.84
N ASP A 264 -0.60 12.52 35.58
CA ASP A 264 -1.26 13.48 34.68
C ASP A 264 -2.68 13.80 35.14
N ALA A 265 -3.43 12.81 35.63
CA ALA A 265 -4.76 13.03 36.20
C ALA A 265 -4.70 13.88 37.48
N PHE A 266 -3.70 13.62 38.35
CA PHE A 266 -3.44 14.43 39.53
C PHE A 266 -3.02 15.85 39.13
N GLN A 267 -2.13 16.00 38.15
CA GLN A 267 -1.68 17.31 37.69
C GLN A 267 -2.80 18.12 37.04
N ARG A 268 -3.67 17.50 36.23
CA ARG A 268 -4.89 18.15 35.72
C ARG A 268 -5.86 18.52 36.83
N ALA A 269 -6.02 17.69 37.86
CA ALA A 269 -6.86 18.03 39.01
C ALA A 269 -6.29 19.21 39.80
N VAL A 270 -4.96 19.27 39.98
CA VAL A 270 -4.27 20.39 40.61
C VAL A 270 -4.38 21.67 39.77
N GLU A 271 -4.22 21.57 38.45
CA GLU A 271 -4.39 22.69 37.52
C GLU A 271 -5.83 23.20 37.51
N ALA A 272 -6.83 22.31 37.43
CA ALA A 272 -8.24 22.68 37.52
C ALA A 272 -8.59 23.33 38.87
N THR A 273 -8.00 22.86 39.97
CA THR A 273 -8.17 23.47 41.30
C THR A 273 -7.48 24.84 41.36
N ARG A 274 -6.31 24.99 40.74
CA ARG A 274 -5.58 26.26 40.63
C ARG A 274 -6.33 27.27 39.78
N GLU A 275 -6.94 26.84 38.68
CA GLU A 275 -7.80 27.66 37.83
C GLU A 275 -9.10 28.05 38.54
N ALA A 276 -9.74 27.14 39.27
CA ALA A 276 -10.90 27.45 40.10
C ALA A 276 -10.57 28.46 41.22
N MET A 277 -9.41 28.32 41.88
CA MET A 277 -8.92 29.30 42.86
C MET A 277 -8.59 30.67 42.24
N LYS A 278 -8.06 30.70 41.00
CA LYS A 278 -7.87 31.96 40.27
C LYS A 278 -9.19 32.59 39.86
N ALA A 279 -10.19 31.80 39.48
CA ALA A 279 -11.52 32.29 39.11
C ALA A 279 -12.31 32.84 40.31
N GLY A 280 -12.06 32.35 41.52
CA GLY A 280 -12.67 32.83 42.77
C GLY A 280 -11.98 34.02 43.43
N ARG A 281 -10.84 34.48 42.92
CA ARG A 281 -10.13 35.66 43.45
C ARG A 281 -10.72 36.93 42.81
N PRO A 282 -11.00 38.02 43.56
CA PRO A 282 -11.31 39.29 42.94
C PRO A 282 -10.12 39.69 42.06
N LYS A 283 -10.37 39.95 40.78
CA LYS A 283 -9.33 40.41 39.84
C LYS A 283 -8.72 41.69 40.40
N SER A 284 -7.39 41.74 40.52
CA SER A 284 -6.71 42.96 40.94
C SER A 284 -6.87 44.03 39.86
N ASP A 285 -6.86 45.30 40.24
CA ASP A 285 -7.05 46.42 39.32
C ASP A 285 -6.05 46.36 38.15
N GLU A 286 -4.80 45.93 38.39
CA GLU A 286 -3.79 45.72 37.35
C GLU A 286 -4.18 44.67 36.28
N GLU A 287 -4.86 43.59 36.65
CA GLU A 287 -5.33 42.56 35.69
C GLU A 287 -6.53 43.06 34.86
N ILE A 288 -7.36 43.93 35.45
CA ILE A 288 -8.46 44.61 34.76
C ILE A 288 -7.89 45.59 33.73
N TYR A 289 -6.92 46.41 34.12
CA TYR A 289 -6.21 47.34 33.24
C TYR A 289 -5.43 46.60 32.13
N ALA A 290 -4.80 45.47 32.43
CA ALA A 290 -4.09 44.67 31.43
C ALA A 290 -5.05 44.04 30.40
N ALA A 291 -6.18 43.46 30.83
CA ALA A 291 -7.19 42.88 29.95
C ALA A 291 -7.90 43.94 29.08
N GLU A 292 -8.08 45.14 29.60
CA GLU A 292 -8.62 46.27 28.86
C GLU A 292 -7.60 46.79 27.82
N SER A 293 -6.32 46.89 28.18
CA SER A 293 -5.24 47.24 27.25
C SER A 293 -5.11 46.23 26.09
N GLU A 294 -5.36 44.94 26.36
CA GLU A 294 -5.31 43.88 25.36
C GLU A 294 -6.54 43.91 24.42
N LYS A 295 -7.71 44.31 24.93
CA LYS A 295 -8.89 44.64 24.10
C LYS A 295 -8.62 45.83 23.18
N TYR A 296 -8.03 46.91 23.68
CA TYR A 296 -7.62 48.06 22.88
C TYR A 296 -6.54 47.68 21.83
N ARG A 297 -5.61 46.78 22.17
CA ARG A 297 -4.58 46.27 21.25
C ARG A 297 -5.17 45.38 20.15
N LYS A 298 -6.15 44.53 20.48
CA LYS A 298 -6.89 43.71 19.50
C LYS A 298 -7.76 44.59 18.58
N GLN A 299 -8.45 45.61 19.11
CA GLN A 299 -9.18 46.59 18.28
C GLN A 299 -8.26 47.37 17.32
N ARG A 300 -7.06 47.76 17.77
CA ARG A 300 -6.04 48.37 16.89
C ARG A 300 -5.53 47.43 15.79
N SER A 301 -5.41 46.12 16.06
CA SER A 301 -5.02 45.14 15.05
C SER A 301 -6.09 44.90 13.98
N THR A 302 -7.37 45.10 14.31
CA THR A 302 -8.48 45.01 13.34
C THR A 302 -8.62 46.27 12.50
N GLN A 303 -8.18 47.43 13.01
CA GLN A 303 -8.34 48.73 12.33
C GLN A 303 -7.15 49.13 11.44
N ASN A 304 -5.97 48.53 11.65
CA ASN A 304 -4.78 48.74 10.79
C ASN A 304 -4.70 47.81 9.57
N SER A 305 -5.73 47.02 9.28
CA SER A 305 -5.82 46.17 8.07
C SER A 305 -6.38 46.90 6.85
N VAL A 306 -6.62 48.21 6.94
CA VAL A 306 -6.97 49.07 5.81
C VAL A 306 -6.06 50.29 5.89
N ASN A 307 -5.11 50.40 4.95
CA ASN A 307 -4.12 51.47 4.72
C ASN A 307 -2.67 51.11 5.09
N HIS A 308 -2.00 50.33 4.24
CA HIS A 308 -0.81 50.81 3.53
C HIS A 308 -0.43 49.83 2.41
N PHE A 309 -0.89 50.15 1.20
CA PHE A 309 -0.15 49.79 -0.01
C PHE A 309 0.99 50.80 -0.15
N ASP A 310 2.15 50.35 -0.62
CA ASP A 310 3.26 51.17 -1.14
C ASP A 310 4.35 51.65 -0.15
N LYS A 311 5.49 50.94 -0.09
CA LYS A 311 6.81 51.51 -0.45
C LYS A 311 7.98 50.51 -0.45
N LYS A 312 8.86 50.75 -1.42
CA LYS A 312 10.11 50.10 -1.83
C LYS A 312 11.24 50.01 -0.78
N ASN A 313 12.07 48.97 -0.96
CA ASN A 313 13.53 48.81 -0.79
C ASN A 313 14.25 49.46 0.41
N LYS A 314 14.98 48.62 1.17
CA LYS A 314 16.46 48.50 1.14
C LYS A 314 16.91 47.53 2.25
N ASP A 315 17.44 46.38 1.88
CA ASP A 315 18.25 45.54 2.77
C ASP A 315 19.72 45.65 2.37
N PHE A 316 20.53 45.93 3.38
CA PHE A 316 21.98 46.05 3.40
C PHE A 316 22.47 45.04 4.44
N ILE A 317 23.29 44.06 4.05
CA ILE A 317 24.24 43.30 4.90
C ILE A 317 25.38 42.79 3.97
N ASP A 318 26.61 42.91 4.47
CA ASP A 318 27.91 42.82 3.79
C ASP A 318 28.32 41.45 3.22
N PRO A 319 29.26 41.39 2.24
CA PRO A 319 29.93 40.17 1.83
C PRO A 319 31.30 39.97 2.52
N VAL A 320 31.52 38.76 3.04
CA VAL A 320 32.84 38.27 3.47
C VAL A 320 33.67 37.86 2.25
N VAL A 321 34.86 38.45 2.15
CA VAL A 321 35.88 38.19 1.14
C VAL A 321 36.73 36.98 1.55
N ILE A 322 36.86 35.97 0.68
CA ILE A 322 37.96 34.99 0.74
C ILE A 322 38.70 35.03 -0.60
N ASN A 323 39.96 35.41 -0.51
CA ASN A 323 40.91 35.60 -1.58
C ASN A 323 41.59 34.25 -1.90
N LEU A 324 41.46 33.74 -3.13
CA LEU A 324 42.29 32.64 -3.63
C LEU A 324 43.20 33.17 -4.73
N SER A 325 44.51 33.21 -4.46
CA SER A 325 45.52 33.36 -5.49
C SER A 325 46.65 32.35 -5.31
N ARG A 326 47.15 31.90 -6.47
CA ARG A 326 48.39 31.15 -6.73
C ARG A 326 48.43 29.67 -6.38
N VAL A 327 48.23 28.84 -7.41
CA VAL A 327 49.13 27.71 -7.66
C VAL A 327 49.64 27.82 -9.10
N LYS A 328 50.96 27.71 -9.23
CA LYS A 328 51.81 27.97 -10.39
C LYS A 328 51.83 26.71 -11.27
N VAL A 329 51.58 26.87 -12.57
CA VAL A 329 51.80 25.80 -13.56
C VAL A 329 53.28 25.81 -13.91
N ASP A 330 54.00 24.75 -13.56
CA ASP A 330 55.34 24.50 -14.06
C ASP A 330 55.27 23.71 -15.37
N SER A 331 55.96 24.26 -16.36
CA SER A 331 56.16 23.68 -17.68
C SER A 331 57.60 23.22 -17.78
N ARG A 332 57.81 21.92 -18.07
CA ARG A 332 58.90 21.32 -18.86
C ARG A 332 59.06 19.84 -18.50
N ILE A 333 59.11 19.02 -19.54
CA ILE A 333 60.02 17.89 -19.84
C ILE A 333 59.31 17.14 -20.99
N GLN A 334 59.51 17.57 -22.24
CA GLN A 334 60.61 17.18 -23.12
C GLN A 334 60.36 15.80 -23.78
N SER A 335 59.87 15.90 -25.02
CA SER A 335 60.01 14.97 -26.15
C SER A 335 60.76 13.67 -25.88
N ARG A 336 60.04 12.54 -25.95
CA ARG A 336 60.60 11.25 -26.34
C ARG A 336 59.83 10.71 -27.53
N MET A 337 60.61 10.21 -28.47
CA MET A 337 60.28 9.85 -29.84
C MET A 337 59.13 8.83 -29.94
N LEU A 338 58.24 9.01 -30.92
CA LEU A 338 57.46 7.92 -31.49
C LEU A 338 58.38 7.11 -32.42
N PRO A 339 58.49 5.78 -32.26
CA PRO A 339 58.83 4.90 -33.36
C PRO A 339 57.56 4.54 -34.15
N ASP A 340 57.64 4.71 -35.46
CA ASP A 340 56.65 4.25 -36.42
C ASP A 340 56.66 2.72 -36.47
N SER A 341 55.66 2.09 -35.82
CA SER A 341 55.04 0.79 -36.16
C SER A 341 54.32 0.22 -34.93
N PHE A 342 53.11 0.70 -34.64
CA PHE A 342 52.24 0.03 -33.68
C PHE A 342 51.45 -1.07 -34.40
N GLN A 343 52.10 -2.23 -34.61
CA GLN A 343 51.39 -3.46 -34.88
C GLN A 343 50.66 -3.86 -33.58
N LEU A 344 49.33 -3.82 -33.62
CA LEU A 344 48.49 -4.14 -32.49
C LEU A 344 48.45 -5.66 -32.31
N ASP A 345 49.41 -6.20 -31.56
CA ASP A 345 49.47 -7.64 -31.28
C ASP A 345 48.19 -8.09 -30.56
N GLN A 346 47.61 -9.16 -31.09
CA GLN A 346 46.36 -9.76 -30.63
C GLN A 346 46.42 -10.19 -29.15
N GLU A 347 47.64 -10.44 -28.64
CA GLU A 347 47.92 -10.75 -27.24
C GLU A 347 47.76 -9.55 -26.29
N ILE A 348 48.13 -8.34 -26.72
CA ILE A 348 47.92 -7.11 -25.92
C ILE A 348 46.43 -6.82 -25.78
N LEU A 349 45.66 -7.08 -26.84
CA LEU A 349 44.20 -6.92 -26.84
C LEU A 349 43.50 -7.96 -25.95
N LEU A 350 44.03 -9.19 -25.92
CA LEU A 350 43.59 -10.25 -25.01
C LEU A 350 43.96 -9.95 -23.55
N ASP A 351 45.15 -9.40 -23.29
CA ASP A 351 45.58 -9.05 -21.93
C ASP A 351 44.87 -7.79 -21.40
N VAL A 352 44.63 -6.78 -22.25
CA VAL A 352 43.74 -5.64 -21.94
C VAL A 352 42.31 -6.13 -21.73
N GLY A 353 41.81 -7.08 -22.52
CA GLY A 353 40.50 -7.70 -22.32
C GLY A 353 40.41 -8.47 -20.99
N ALA A 354 41.46 -9.20 -20.62
CA ALA A 354 41.56 -9.92 -19.35
C ALA A 354 41.68 -8.97 -18.15
N GLN A 355 42.39 -7.85 -18.28
CA GLN A 355 42.49 -6.79 -17.28
C GLN A 355 41.18 -6.01 -17.14
N LEU A 356 40.47 -5.75 -18.24
CA LEU A 356 39.14 -5.13 -18.25
C LEU A 356 38.08 -6.01 -17.57
N HIS A 357 38.18 -7.33 -17.73
CA HIS A 357 37.34 -8.31 -17.05
C HIS A 357 37.66 -8.45 -15.54
N ARG A 358 38.91 -8.17 -15.12
CA ARG A 358 39.33 -8.17 -13.70
C ARG A 358 39.09 -6.86 -12.96
N LEU A 359 38.80 -5.76 -13.66
CA LEU A 359 38.36 -4.55 -13.00
C LEU A 359 37.03 -4.84 -12.30
N LYS A 360 36.97 -4.65 -10.98
CA LYS A 360 35.71 -4.53 -10.26
C LYS A 360 34.98 -3.31 -10.87
N MET A 361 34.14 -3.56 -11.87
CA MET A 361 33.30 -2.56 -12.54
C MET A 361 32.36 -1.85 -11.55
N PHE A 362 32.16 -2.45 -10.37
CA PHE A 362 31.52 -1.87 -9.20
C PHE A 362 32.59 -1.16 -8.35
N PRO A 363 32.60 0.18 -8.16
CA PRO A 363 31.48 1.13 -8.23
C PRO A 363 31.59 2.24 -9.30
N TYR A 364 32.61 2.21 -10.17
CA TYR A 364 32.96 3.34 -11.04
C TYR A 364 31.91 3.70 -12.09
N PHE A 365 31.26 2.70 -12.69
CA PHE A 365 30.21 2.96 -13.68
C PHE A 365 28.94 3.54 -13.06
N ASP A 366 28.58 3.15 -11.84
CA ASP A 366 27.43 3.72 -11.15
C ASP A 366 27.69 5.17 -10.75
N ILE A 367 28.89 5.47 -10.25
CA ILE A 367 29.32 6.85 -9.95
C ILE A 367 29.23 7.72 -11.20
N ALA A 368 29.70 7.23 -12.36
CA ALA A 368 29.58 7.95 -13.62
C ALA A 368 28.11 8.19 -14.03
N HIS A 369 27.22 7.22 -13.82
CA HIS A 369 25.78 7.39 -14.06
C HIS A 369 25.15 8.44 -13.13
N TYR A 370 25.52 8.44 -11.84
CA TYR A 370 25.03 9.45 -10.89
C TYR A 370 25.53 10.85 -11.25
N ILE A 371 26.81 10.99 -11.61
CA ILE A 371 27.39 12.26 -12.08
C ILE A 371 26.68 12.74 -13.35
N LEU A 372 26.42 11.85 -14.32
CA LEU A 372 25.68 12.23 -15.52
C LEU A 372 24.26 12.70 -15.20
N ALA A 373 23.58 12.04 -14.25
CA ALA A 373 22.25 12.42 -13.81
C ALA A 373 22.24 13.78 -13.11
N THR A 374 23.21 14.07 -12.23
CA THR A 374 23.32 15.36 -11.53
C THR A 374 23.71 16.50 -12.47
N ILE A 375 24.62 16.25 -13.42
CA ILE A 375 24.96 17.22 -14.47
C ILE A 375 23.71 17.52 -15.31
N THR A 376 22.97 16.50 -15.75
CA THR A 376 21.74 16.70 -16.53
C THR A 376 20.70 17.49 -15.75
N TRP A 377 20.52 17.17 -14.46
CA TRP A 377 19.64 17.94 -13.57
C TRP A 377 20.08 19.40 -13.47
N TYR A 378 21.36 19.67 -13.22
CA TYR A 378 21.88 21.03 -13.12
C TYR A 378 21.67 21.81 -14.43
N LEU A 379 21.98 21.19 -15.58
CA LEU A 379 21.81 21.80 -16.90
C LEU A 379 20.36 22.09 -17.26
N VAL A 380 19.40 21.29 -16.79
CA VAL A 380 17.98 21.52 -17.09
C VAL A 380 17.38 22.64 -16.24
N PHE A 381 17.82 22.79 -14.97
CA PHE A 381 17.22 23.73 -14.03
C PHE A 381 18.00 25.03 -13.82
N TYR A 382 19.32 25.02 -14.01
CA TYR A 382 20.21 26.14 -13.66
C TYR A 382 21.02 26.67 -14.85
N ALA A 383 20.80 26.17 -16.07
CA ALA A 383 21.48 26.71 -17.25
C ALA A 383 21.03 28.15 -17.55
N PRO A 384 21.96 29.04 -17.94
CA PRO A 384 21.61 30.42 -18.26
C PRO A 384 20.56 30.50 -19.36
N PHE A 385 19.57 31.38 -19.17
CA PHE A 385 18.43 31.63 -20.07
C PHE A 385 17.49 30.45 -20.33
N ASP A 386 17.54 29.38 -19.52
CA ASP A 386 16.80 28.13 -19.73
C ASP A 386 17.01 27.54 -21.13
N CYS A 387 18.19 27.77 -21.72
CA CYS A 387 18.48 27.43 -23.12
C CYS A 387 18.23 25.93 -23.40
N ILE A 388 18.74 25.06 -22.53
CA ILE A 388 18.63 23.60 -22.67
C ILE A 388 17.19 23.13 -22.51
N TYR A 389 16.45 23.70 -21.56
CA TYR A 389 15.05 23.38 -21.37
C TYR A 389 14.19 23.81 -22.57
N LYS A 390 14.40 25.02 -23.09
CA LYS A 390 13.71 25.52 -24.30
C LYS A 390 14.05 24.68 -25.53
N LEU A 391 15.33 24.33 -25.71
CA LEU A 391 15.80 23.48 -26.80
C LEU A 391 15.15 22.08 -26.75
N SER A 392 15.02 21.49 -25.55
CA SER A 392 14.36 20.20 -25.37
C SER A 392 12.86 20.18 -25.73
N LYS A 393 12.22 21.36 -25.78
CA LYS A 393 10.80 21.50 -26.15
C LYS A 393 10.59 21.64 -27.66
N VAL A 394 11.62 21.97 -28.43
CA VAL A 394 11.52 22.11 -29.89
C VAL A 394 11.15 20.74 -30.48
N LEU A 395 10.09 20.70 -31.29
CA LEU A 395 9.47 19.47 -31.80
C LEU A 395 10.46 18.42 -32.34
N PRO A 396 11.43 18.74 -33.24
CA PRO A 396 12.37 17.74 -33.76
C PRO A 396 13.25 17.13 -32.66
N ILE A 397 13.76 17.95 -31.74
CA ILE A 397 14.61 17.48 -30.63
C ILE A 397 13.78 16.67 -29.64
N LYS A 398 12.57 17.13 -29.34
CA LYS A 398 11.60 16.41 -28.50
C LYS A 398 11.26 15.03 -29.09
N CYS A 399 11.09 14.92 -30.41
CA CYS A 399 10.84 13.64 -31.08
C CYS A 399 12.04 12.69 -30.93
N VAL A 400 13.27 13.15 -31.18
CA VAL A 400 14.48 12.32 -31.02
C VAL A 400 14.63 11.84 -29.56
N LEU A 401 14.48 12.74 -28.59
CA LEU A 401 14.55 12.40 -27.17
C LEU A 401 13.44 11.42 -26.76
N ALA A 402 12.24 11.55 -27.34
CA ALA A 402 11.14 10.62 -27.10
C ALA A 402 11.46 9.22 -27.65
N VAL A 403 11.99 9.10 -28.87
CA VAL A 403 12.40 7.81 -29.46
C VAL A 403 13.48 7.15 -28.59
N MET A 404 14.55 7.87 -28.25
CA MET A 404 15.62 7.34 -27.40
C MET A 404 15.11 6.87 -26.03
N LYS A 405 14.18 7.64 -25.43
CA LYS A 405 13.55 7.27 -24.16
C LYS A 405 12.77 5.97 -24.25
N GLU A 406 12.00 5.78 -25.32
CA GLU A 406 11.16 4.59 -25.49
C GLU A 406 11.97 3.35 -25.87
N VAL A 407 13.06 3.49 -26.64
CA VAL A 407 14.03 2.40 -26.86
C VAL A 407 14.66 1.97 -25.52
N LYS A 408 15.09 2.92 -24.69
CA LYS A 408 15.61 2.64 -23.34
C LYS A 408 14.56 2.00 -22.43
N ARG A 409 13.28 2.36 -22.59
CA ARG A 409 12.17 1.74 -21.84
C ARG A 409 12.00 0.28 -22.22
N ALA A 410 11.94 -0.05 -23.51
CA ALA A 410 11.84 -1.43 -23.99
C ALA A 410 13.02 -2.29 -23.50
N TYR A 411 14.25 -1.76 -23.57
CA TYR A 411 15.43 -2.42 -23.00
C TYR A 411 15.29 -2.70 -21.50
N LYS A 412 14.84 -1.70 -20.73
CA LYS A 412 14.61 -1.84 -19.29
C LYS A 412 13.56 -2.91 -18.96
N VAL A 413 12.47 -2.99 -19.72
CA VAL A 413 11.43 -4.01 -19.56
C VAL A 413 12.01 -5.41 -19.83
N SER A 414 12.68 -5.60 -20.97
CA SER A 414 13.28 -6.89 -21.33
C SER A 414 14.34 -7.35 -20.33
N HIS A 415 15.25 -6.46 -19.92
CA HIS A 415 16.22 -6.77 -18.86
C HIS A 415 15.52 -7.05 -17.52
N GLY A 416 14.41 -6.38 -17.21
CA GLY A 416 13.62 -6.63 -16.01
C GLY A 416 13.04 -8.03 -15.97
N VAL A 417 12.36 -8.44 -17.06
CA VAL A 417 11.81 -9.78 -17.22
C VAL A 417 12.91 -10.84 -17.21
N ALA A 418 14.03 -10.59 -17.90
CA ALA A 418 15.18 -11.49 -17.91
C ALA A 418 15.76 -11.73 -16.51
N HIS A 419 15.92 -10.65 -15.73
CA HIS A 419 16.43 -10.74 -14.37
C HIS A 419 15.44 -11.46 -13.44
N ALA A 420 14.15 -11.14 -13.56
CA ALA A 420 13.11 -11.78 -12.78
C ALA A 420 12.96 -13.27 -13.10
N HIS A 421 13.10 -13.67 -14.38
CA HIS A 421 13.07 -15.07 -14.79
C HIS A 421 14.25 -15.86 -14.20
N LYS A 422 15.45 -15.28 -14.16
CA LYS A 422 16.61 -15.90 -13.50
C LYS A 422 16.39 -16.11 -12.00
N LEU A 423 15.74 -15.15 -11.33
CA LEU A 423 15.51 -15.21 -9.89
C LEU A 423 14.29 -16.07 -9.52
N TYR A 424 13.26 -16.06 -10.36
CA TYR A 424 11.96 -16.70 -10.14
C TYR A 424 11.44 -17.35 -11.44
N PRO A 425 12.03 -18.48 -11.88
CA PRO A 425 11.73 -19.08 -13.19
C PRO A 425 10.26 -19.52 -13.30
N ASN A 426 9.69 -20.05 -12.22
CA ASN A 426 8.33 -20.58 -12.21
C ASN A 426 7.25 -19.54 -11.90
N SER A 427 7.61 -18.29 -11.58
CA SER A 427 6.66 -17.25 -11.17
C SER A 427 6.41 -16.21 -12.25
N TYR A 428 5.50 -16.54 -13.18
CA TYR A 428 5.11 -15.68 -14.30
C TYR A 428 4.62 -14.31 -13.87
N LEU A 429 3.78 -14.25 -12.82
CA LEU A 429 3.24 -12.98 -12.32
C LEU A 429 4.36 -12.05 -11.83
N VAL A 430 5.36 -12.61 -11.15
CA VAL A 430 6.52 -11.85 -10.65
C VAL A 430 7.35 -11.31 -11.82
N GLN A 431 7.56 -12.10 -12.87
CA GLN A 431 8.27 -11.68 -14.07
C GLN A 431 7.58 -10.48 -14.75
N ILE A 432 6.26 -10.55 -14.90
CA ILE A 432 5.43 -9.48 -15.48
C ILE A 432 5.48 -8.21 -14.62
N LEU A 433 5.30 -8.35 -13.30
CA LEU A 433 5.30 -7.21 -12.38
C LEU A 433 6.67 -6.51 -12.34
N VAL A 434 7.77 -7.26 -12.27
CA VAL A 434 9.13 -6.69 -12.26
C VAL A 434 9.46 -6.03 -13.60
N GLY A 435 9.08 -6.65 -14.72
CA GLY A 435 9.22 -6.06 -16.06
C GLY A 435 8.45 -4.73 -16.19
N THR A 436 7.19 -4.73 -15.77
CA THR A 436 6.32 -3.54 -15.77
C THR A 436 6.89 -2.44 -14.86
N ALA A 437 7.31 -2.79 -13.64
CA ALA A 437 7.89 -1.84 -12.70
C ALA A 437 9.20 -1.22 -13.21
N LYS A 438 10.07 -1.99 -13.87
CA LYS A 438 11.32 -1.46 -14.43
C LYS A 438 11.09 -0.53 -15.64
N GLY A 439 10.00 -0.73 -16.39
CA GLY A 439 9.61 0.11 -17.54
C GLY A 439 8.76 1.35 -17.18
N ALA A 440 7.83 1.21 -16.23
CA ALA A 440 6.86 2.25 -15.84
C ALA A 440 7.10 2.85 -14.45
N GLY A 441 8.14 2.42 -13.73
CA GLY A 441 8.39 2.82 -12.34
C GLY A 441 8.52 4.32 -12.10
N SER A 442 8.93 5.11 -13.10
CA SER A 442 8.96 6.58 -12.96
C SER A 442 7.57 7.18 -12.72
N GLY A 443 6.53 6.58 -13.29
CA GLY A 443 5.16 7.05 -13.12
C GLY A 443 4.56 6.63 -11.77
N ILE A 444 4.90 5.44 -11.29
CA ILE A 444 4.55 4.96 -9.95
C ILE A 444 5.24 5.80 -8.86
N ILE A 445 6.55 6.05 -9.01
CA ILE A 445 7.34 6.86 -8.06
C ILE A 445 6.89 8.32 -8.08
N ARG A 446 6.29 8.81 -9.17
CA ARG A 446 5.82 10.21 -9.26
C ARG A 446 4.80 10.56 -8.17
N THR A 447 3.95 9.62 -7.76
CA THR A 447 3.01 9.86 -6.65
C THR A 447 3.75 10.04 -5.32
N ILE A 448 4.83 9.28 -5.11
CA ILE A 448 5.71 9.41 -3.93
C ILE A 448 6.49 10.73 -4.00
N GLU A 449 7.01 11.09 -5.18
CA GLU A 449 7.68 12.38 -5.43
C GLU A 449 6.75 13.57 -5.12
N GLN A 450 5.49 13.49 -5.56
CA GLN A 450 4.46 14.50 -5.29
C GLN A 450 4.18 14.64 -3.80
N LEU A 451 4.12 13.51 -3.09
CA LEU A 451 4.00 13.50 -1.63
C LEU A 451 5.20 14.18 -0.94
N VAL A 452 6.43 13.87 -1.35
CA VAL A 452 7.66 14.50 -0.83
C VAL A 452 7.69 16.01 -1.09
N ARG A 453 7.07 16.47 -2.18
CA ARG A 453 6.95 17.91 -2.52
C ARG A 453 5.79 18.63 -1.83
N GLY A 454 4.99 17.93 -1.01
CA GLY A 454 3.85 18.50 -0.31
C GLY A 454 2.65 18.83 -1.21
N VAL A 455 2.63 18.34 -2.46
CA VAL A 455 1.54 18.59 -3.42
C VAL A 455 0.83 17.27 -3.71
N TRP A 456 -0.32 17.04 -3.06
CA TRP A 456 -1.12 15.83 -3.27
C TRP A 456 -2.24 16.05 -4.30
N LEU A 457 -2.06 15.52 -5.52
CA LEU A 457 -3.14 15.46 -6.52
C LEU A 457 -3.52 13.99 -6.80
N PRO A 458 -4.58 13.46 -6.15
CA PRO A 458 -4.96 12.05 -6.27
C PRO A 458 -5.44 11.66 -7.68
N ASN A 459 -5.84 12.64 -8.50
CA ASN A 459 -6.37 12.43 -9.85
C ASN A 459 -5.31 11.95 -10.87
N HIS A 460 -4.02 12.06 -10.54
CA HIS A 460 -2.90 11.67 -11.42
C HIS A 460 -2.15 10.43 -10.93
N ASN A 461 -2.75 9.61 -10.06
CA ASN A 461 -2.12 8.38 -9.63
C ASN A 461 -2.15 7.33 -10.76
N GLU A 462 -0.97 6.88 -11.20
CA GLU A 462 -0.85 5.87 -12.25
C GLU A 462 -1.41 4.50 -11.83
N VAL A 463 -1.52 4.24 -10.53
CA VAL A 463 -2.13 3.00 -10.03
C VAL A 463 -3.65 3.04 -10.20
N LEU A 464 -4.28 4.21 -10.06
CA LEU A 464 -5.71 4.41 -10.33
C LEU A 464 -5.99 4.40 -11.83
N ARG A 465 -5.28 5.24 -12.60
CA ARG A 465 -5.43 5.37 -14.05
C ARG A 465 -4.12 5.00 -14.73
N PRO A 466 -3.93 3.73 -15.13
CA PRO A 466 -2.69 3.32 -15.79
C PRO A 466 -2.52 4.11 -17.08
N SER A 467 -1.38 4.77 -17.23
CA SER A 467 -1.04 5.51 -18.45
C SER A 467 -0.82 4.53 -19.61
N PHE A 468 -0.89 5.02 -20.86
CA PHE A 468 -0.49 4.25 -22.04
C PHE A 468 0.87 3.55 -21.83
N GLY A 469 1.84 4.25 -21.22
CA GLY A 469 3.17 3.71 -20.97
C GLY A 469 3.13 2.49 -20.05
N THR A 470 2.32 2.52 -18.99
CA THR A 470 2.19 1.41 -18.04
C THR A 470 1.46 0.22 -18.67
N LYS A 471 0.39 0.47 -19.45
CA LYS A 471 -0.33 -0.56 -20.22
C LYS A 471 0.57 -1.24 -21.25
N ALA A 472 1.33 -0.46 -22.01
CA ALA A 472 2.30 -0.97 -22.98
C ALA A 472 3.42 -1.78 -22.30
N CYS A 473 3.93 -1.34 -21.15
CA CYS A 473 4.94 -2.10 -20.39
C CYS A 473 4.38 -3.41 -19.84
N LEU A 474 3.13 -3.43 -19.40
CA LEU A 474 2.46 -4.65 -18.95
C LEU A 474 2.31 -5.66 -20.09
N LEU A 475 1.84 -5.23 -21.26
CA LEU A 475 1.74 -6.09 -22.44
C LEU A 475 3.11 -6.58 -22.90
N ALA A 476 4.11 -5.69 -22.99
CA ALA A 476 5.46 -6.06 -23.39
C ALA A 476 6.08 -7.07 -22.40
N SER A 477 5.91 -6.87 -21.09
CA SER A 477 6.42 -7.80 -20.08
C SER A 477 5.68 -9.14 -20.09
N LEU A 478 4.38 -9.16 -20.40
CA LEU A 478 3.61 -10.38 -20.62
C LEU A 478 4.14 -11.19 -21.81
N VAL A 479 4.30 -10.55 -22.97
CA VAL A 479 4.83 -11.20 -24.19
C VAL A 479 6.23 -11.75 -23.95
N LEU A 480 7.12 -10.96 -23.35
CA LEU A 480 8.50 -11.40 -23.04
C LEU A 480 8.56 -12.50 -21.98
N SER A 481 7.63 -12.50 -21.01
CA SER A 481 7.56 -13.59 -20.02
C SER A 481 7.07 -14.88 -20.66
N LEU A 482 6.09 -14.81 -21.57
CA LEU A 482 5.58 -15.98 -22.29
C LEU A 482 6.63 -16.56 -23.24
N GLU A 483 7.39 -15.70 -23.93
CA GLU A 483 8.50 -16.10 -24.79
C GLU A 483 9.57 -16.87 -24.00
N LYS A 484 10.05 -16.31 -22.87
CA LYS A 484 11.11 -16.95 -22.07
C LYS A 484 10.73 -18.30 -21.48
N ASN A 485 9.46 -18.53 -21.23
CA ASN A 485 8.97 -19.78 -20.65
C ASN A 485 8.50 -20.78 -21.71
N SER A 486 8.72 -20.51 -23.01
CA SER A 486 8.55 -21.43 -24.15
C SER A 486 7.17 -22.08 -24.37
N LEU A 487 6.12 -21.66 -23.65
CA LEU A 487 4.83 -22.37 -23.66
C LEU A 487 3.87 -21.93 -24.78
N TYR A 488 4.06 -20.74 -25.39
CA TYR A 488 3.11 -20.19 -26.39
C TYR A 488 3.72 -19.39 -27.56
N VAL A 489 4.98 -18.90 -27.47
CA VAL A 489 5.58 -18.05 -28.52
C VAL A 489 6.92 -18.63 -28.95
N THR A 490 6.95 -19.27 -30.13
CA THR A 490 8.15 -19.86 -30.76
C THR A 490 8.84 -18.87 -31.72
N ALA A 491 8.94 -17.60 -31.33
CA ALA A 491 9.64 -16.58 -32.12
C ALA A 491 11.05 -16.32 -31.54
N PRO A 492 12.06 -15.98 -32.37
CA PRO A 492 13.38 -15.61 -31.87
C PRO A 492 13.30 -14.32 -31.04
N HIS A 493 14.01 -14.29 -29.90
CA HIS A 493 13.99 -13.19 -28.93
C HIS A 493 14.23 -11.81 -29.56
N ASP A 494 15.13 -11.75 -30.52
CA ASP A 494 15.50 -10.49 -31.17
C ASP A 494 14.35 -9.91 -32.01
N LEU A 495 13.53 -10.77 -32.62
CA LEU A 495 12.36 -10.35 -33.39
C LEU A 495 11.24 -9.84 -32.46
N VAL A 496 11.00 -10.54 -31.36
CA VAL A 496 10.01 -10.11 -30.35
C VAL A 496 10.43 -8.78 -29.73
N TYR A 497 11.71 -8.64 -29.37
CA TYR A 497 12.26 -7.39 -28.86
C TYR A 497 12.15 -6.25 -29.87
N LEU A 498 12.49 -6.49 -31.15
CA LEU A 498 12.34 -5.50 -32.21
C LEU A 498 10.89 -5.07 -32.39
N GLY A 499 9.94 -6.01 -32.37
CA GLY A 499 8.51 -5.73 -32.43
C GLY A 499 8.04 -4.85 -31.27
N ILE A 500 8.50 -5.14 -30.05
CA ILE A 500 8.20 -4.34 -28.85
C ILE A 500 8.79 -2.92 -28.96
N VAL A 501 10.04 -2.78 -29.39
CA VAL A 501 10.68 -1.47 -29.60
C VAL A 501 9.91 -0.66 -30.65
N GLY A 502 9.59 -1.28 -31.79
CA GLY A 502 8.79 -0.66 -32.86
C GLY A 502 7.43 -0.20 -32.36
N PHE A 503 6.74 -1.03 -31.57
CA PHE A 503 5.47 -0.70 -30.93
C PHE A 503 5.58 0.54 -30.03
N PHE A 504 6.56 0.57 -29.12
CA PHE A 504 6.75 1.72 -28.21
C PHE A 504 7.07 3.02 -28.97
N VAL A 505 7.96 2.95 -29.95
CA VAL A 505 8.36 4.11 -30.76
C VAL A 505 7.18 4.63 -31.58
N TYR A 506 6.46 3.75 -32.26
CA TYR A 506 5.30 4.10 -33.09
C TYR A 506 4.26 4.87 -32.28
N PHE A 507 3.74 4.27 -31.20
CA PHE A 507 2.68 4.91 -30.42
C PHE A 507 3.14 6.18 -29.70
N LYS A 508 4.43 6.28 -29.33
CA LYS A 508 4.95 7.51 -28.73
C LYS A 508 5.05 8.65 -29.74
N LEU A 509 5.51 8.37 -30.96
CA LEU A 509 5.54 9.35 -32.04
C LEU A 509 4.12 9.78 -32.42
N SER A 510 3.18 8.83 -32.53
CA SER A 510 1.77 9.15 -32.75
C SER A 510 1.20 10.04 -31.65
N ALA A 511 1.51 9.81 -30.37
CA ALA A 511 1.05 10.67 -29.27
C ALA A 511 1.69 12.07 -29.29
N VAL A 512 2.94 12.20 -29.72
CA VAL A 512 3.66 13.49 -29.79
C VAL A 512 3.24 14.32 -31.01
N ILE A 513 2.98 13.68 -32.15
CA ILE A 513 2.69 14.32 -33.44
C ILE A 513 1.19 14.49 -33.66
N LEU A 514 0.40 13.44 -33.41
CA LEU A 514 -1.03 13.39 -33.71
C LEU A 514 -1.92 13.67 -32.49
N HIS A 515 -1.32 13.88 -31.31
CA HIS A 515 -2.04 14.14 -30.06
C HIS A 515 -3.09 13.07 -29.68
N VAL A 516 -2.94 11.83 -30.16
CA VAL A 516 -3.82 10.72 -29.78
C VAL A 516 -3.56 10.36 -28.30
N THR A 517 -4.60 10.47 -27.48
CA THR A 517 -4.48 10.41 -26.02
C THR A 517 -4.48 9.00 -25.43
N ASP A 518 -5.18 8.02 -26.03
CA ASP A 518 -5.10 6.61 -25.62
C ASP A 518 -5.68 5.62 -26.68
N PRO A 519 -4.87 4.77 -27.32
CA PRO A 519 -5.35 3.78 -28.30
C PRO A 519 -6.05 2.57 -27.67
N PHE A 520 -5.83 2.29 -26.38
CA PHE A 520 -6.40 1.13 -25.67
C PHE A 520 -7.79 1.39 -25.06
N ALA A 521 -8.24 2.64 -25.03
CA ALA A 521 -9.52 3.02 -24.43
C ALA A 521 -10.75 2.22 -24.94
N PRO A 522 -10.94 1.98 -26.25
CA PRO A 522 -12.10 1.22 -26.72
C PRO A 522 -12.06 -0.26 -26.29
N ILE A 523 -10.88 -0.88 -26.27
CA ILE A 523 -10.70 -2.28 -25.83
C ILE A 523 -10.98 -2.39 -24.33
N GLU A 524 -10.47 -1.45 -23.54
CA GLU A 524 -10.71 -1.39 -22.10
C GLU A 524 -12.19 -1.19 -21.77
N ASN A 525 -12.86 -0.29 -22.49
CA ASN A 525 -14.30 -0.06 -22.32
C ASN A 525 -15.12 -1.31 -22.64
N LEU A 526 -14.76 -2.05 -23.69
CA LEU A 526 -15.42 -3.31 -24.05
C LEU A 526 -15.16 -4.39 -22.99
N PHE A 527 -13.92 -4.55 -22.54
CA PHE A 527 -13.56 -5.51 -21.49
C PHE A 527 -14.30 -5.21 -20.17
N CYS A 528 -14.34 -3.94 -19.77
CA CYS A 528 -15.07 -3.51 -18.58
C CYS A 528 -16.58 -3.71 -18.72
N ALA A 529 -17.15 -3.50 -19.90
CA ALA A 529 -18.58 -3.73 -20.14
C ALA A 529 -18.95 -5.21 -19.97
N VAL A 530 -18.13 -6.12 -20.50
CA VAL A 530 -18.38 -7.57 -20.49
C VAL A 530 -18.05 -8.22 -19.15
N PHE A 531 -16.82 -8.03 -18.65
CA PHE A 531 -16.31 -8.79 -17.50
C PHE A 531 -16.43 -8.05 -16.16
N MET A 532 -16.45 -6.72 -16.15
CA MET A 532 -16.50 -5.93 -14.90
C MET A 532 -17.92 -5.49 -14.53
N GLY A 533 -18.93 -6.29 -14.91
CA GLY A 533 -20.32 -6.11 -14.51
C GLY A 533 -21.07 -4.97 -15.20
N GLY A 534 -20.54 -4.36 -16.26
CA GLY A 534 -21.20 -3.29 -17.01
C GLY A 534 -22.60 -3.69 -17.52
N ILE A 535 -22.70 -4.86 -18.15
CA ILE A 535 -23.96 -5.47 -18.59
C ILE A 535 -24.92 -5.67 -17.41
N TRP A 536 -24.38 -6.12 -16.28
CA TRP A 536 -25.18 -6.45 -15.12
C TRP A 536 -25.83 -5.24 -14.44
N ASP A 537 -25.14 -4.11 -14.44
CA ASP A 537 -25.68 -2.85 -13.93
C ASP A 537 -26.73 -2.25 -14.85
N ALA A 538 -26.55 -2.39 -16.16
CA ALA A 538 -27.57 -1.99 -17.11
C ALA A 538 -28.86 -2.80 -16.87
N LEU A 539 -28.71 -4.11 -16.64
CA LEU A 539 -29.82 -4.99 -16.29
C LEU A 539 -30.43 -4.64 -14.92
N SER A 540 -29.62 -4.39 -13.88
CA SER A 540 -30.12 -4.04 -12.56
C SER A 540 -30.84 -2.68 -12.55
N ARG A 541 -30.32 -1.68 -13.27
CA ARG A 541 -30.99 -0.39 -13.47
C ARG A 541 -32.27 -0.54 -14.28
N ALA A 542 -32.28 -1.37 -15.32
CA ALA A 542 -33.48 -1.65 -16.09
C ALA A 542 -34.55 -2.36 -15.23
N LEU A 543 -34.16 -3.32 -14.40
CA LEU A 543 -35.06 -4.01 -13.46
C LEU A 543 -35.57 -3.07 -12.36
N ALA A 544 -34.72 -2.19 -11.82
CA ALA A 544 -35.13 -1.17 -10.85
C ALA A 544 -36.14 -0.20 -11.47
N ALA A 545 -35.84 0.33 -12.66
CA ALA A 545 -36.76 1.19 -13.40
C ALA A 545 -38.08 0.48 -13.77
N ALA A 546 -38.04 -0.82 -14.09
CA ALA A 546 -39.24 -1.62 -14.33
C ALA A 546 -40.07 -1.83 -13.04
N ARG A 547 -39.40 -2.02 -11.89
CA ARG A 547 -40.06 -2.13 -10.58
C ARG A 547 -40.69 -0.80 -10.15
N ASP A 548 -40.00 0.32 -10.35
CA ASP A 548 -40.53 1.65 -10.04
C ASP A 548 -41.74 2.00 -10.92
N ARG A 549 -41.70 1.62 -12.21
CA ARG A 549 -42.86 1.72 -13.12
C ARG A 549 -44.05 0.88 -12.65
N ARG A 550 -43.82 -0.33 -12.14
CA ARG A 550 -44.89 -1.17 -11.56
C ARG A 550 -45.45 -0.57 -10.27
N ALA A 551 -44.60 -0.11 -9.37
CA ALA A 551 -45.03 0.52 -8.12
C ALA A 551 -45.82 1.83 -8.36
N GLY A 552 -45.43 2.63 -9.36
CA GLY A 552 -46.17 3.81 -9.78
C GLY A 552 -47.51 3.49 -10.47
N ALA A 553 -47.59 2.37 -11.18
CA ALA A 553 -48.85 1.89 -11.77
C ALA A 553 -49.84 1.40 -10.69
N ASP A 554 -49.37 0.66 -9.68
CA ASP A 554 -50.21 0.18 -8.57
C ASP A 554 -50.70 1.34 -7.68
N ALA A 555 -49.91 2.40 -7.51
CA ALA A 555 -50.33 3.62 -6.81
C ALA A 555 -51.46 4.37 -7.54
N ASN A 556 -51.46 4.34 -8.89
CA ASN A 556 -52.49 4.99 -9.70
C ASN A 556 -53.82 4.19 -9.73
N VAL A 557 -53.77 2.87 -9.55
CA VAL A 557 -54.97 2.01 -9.48
C VAL A 557 -55.70 2.16 -8.14
N ASN A 558 -54.97 2.42 -7.04
CA ASN A 558 -55.56 2.67 -5.72
C ASN A 558 -56.02 4.13 -5.51
N GLY A 559 -55.61 5.07 -6.38
CA GLY A 559 -55.99 6.48 -6.30
C GLY A 559 -57.30 6.84 -7.02
N SER A 560 -57.90 5.91 -7.78
CA SER A 560 -59.09 6.17 -8.61
C SER A 560 -60.43 5.78 -7.96
N ILE A 561 -60.47 5.45 -6.66
CA ILE A 561 -61.71 5.19 -5.91
C ILE A 561 -61.82 6.15 -4.72
N ALA A 562 -61.93 7.46 -4.97
CA ALA A 562 -62.49 8.42 -4.00
C ALA A 562 -62.61 9.83 -4.62
N SER A 563 -63.64 10.07 -5.42
CA SER A 563 -64.26 11.40 -5.52
C SER A 563 -65.61 11.32 -6.23
N GLY A 564 -66.61 10.81 -5.52
CA GLY A 564 -68.01 10.88 -5.90
C GLY A 564 -68.83 11.36 -4.71
N GLU A 565 -69.36 12.58 -4.85
CA GLU A 565 -70.51 13.14 -4.12
C GLU A 565 -70.37 13.43 -2.62
N LYS A 566 -70.45 14.72 -2.29
CA LYS A 566 -71.47 15.23 -1.33
C LYS A 566 -71.76 16.70 -1.61
N LYS A 567 -72.93 16.94 -2.21
CA LYS A 567 -73.74 18.15 -2.05
C LYS A 567 -74.51 18.01 -0.73
N ASP A 568 -74.51 19.07 0.08
CA ASP A 568 -75.68 19.75 0.63
C ASP A 568 -75.39 20.39 2.01
N GLN A 569 -75.80 21.67 2.07
CA GLN A 569 -75.87 22.65 3.17
C GLN A 569 -74.58 23.37 3.59
#